data_AF-A0A7C2VZJ1-F1
#
_entry.id   AF-A0A7C2VZJ1-F1
#
_cell.length_a   1.000
_cell.length_b   1.000
_cell.length_c   1.000
_cell.angle_alpha   90.00
_cell.angle_beta   90.00
_cell.angle_gamma   90.00
#
_symmetry.space_group_name_H-M   'P 1'
#
loop_
_entity.id
_entity.type
_entity.pdbx_description
1 polymer ?
#
loop_
_entity_poly.entity_id
_entity_poly.type
_entity_poly.pdbx_seq_one_letter_code
_entity_poly.pdbx_strand_id
1 'polypeptide(L)'
;MDGVAMPWCEGITHGRSQRAILCMLKTNPHDHFLFKVYLDELERLAVAAGFEIVDRIVQTRLKPKSNFLIGRGKVEELKKLVKLHRAGHVIFYNSLSSRQKLAISNVLECDVLDRYELTLLIFDASAGDKVSKLQIEYARLRKLAPFLKLQASLKYRREHPFFRSMGEYAFHSELNAIKKREKRIRQEIDRLAWEKLQQIKRRSKLGIPTVVLSGMYNAGKSSLFNVLCGENRPVCDFPFTTLSSKYQLNGLSSQKIFFVDTIGFVLDLDPMLIDSFKLNLLDLKTADLVVLVVGLDNPSDIVYLKLKESLAILKEIGVSESRMVVALNKADLLDSNGKLQLTFLLSPLLNHFKWTFTSAKKKDVSSLLSIIEEKLHELRVAHSLEGAPYIR
;
A
#
# COMPACT_ATOMS: atom_id res chain seq x y z
N MET A 1 23.56 -9.93 -16.22
CA MET A 1 22.64 -8.88 -15.76
C MET A 1 21.49 -8.92 -16.74
N ASP A 2 20.68 -9.98 -16.66
CA ASP A 2 19.66 -10.26 -17.66
C ASP A 2 18.39 -10.51 -16.87
N GLY A 3 17.75 -9.40 -16.51
CA GLY A 3 16.39 -9.44 -16.00
C GLY A 3 15.51 -10.00 -17.10
N VAL A 4 14.71 -11.03 -16.78
CA VAL A 4 13.66 -11.49 -17.69
C VAL A 4 12.74 -10.30 -17.91
N ALA A 5 12.91 -9.64 -19.04
CA ALA A 5 12.10 -8.50 -19.42
C ALA A 5 10.67 -9.02 -19.68
N MET A 6 9.71 -8.42 -19.01
CA MET A 6 8.32 -8.84 -19.08
C MET A 6 7.66 -8.25 -20.32
N PRO A 7 6.88 -9.02 -21.11
CA PRO A 7 6.21 -8.51 -22.32
C PRO A 7 5.24 -7.34 -22.09
N TRP A 8 4.87 -7.05 -20.84
CA TRP A 8 3.89 -6.02 -20.45
C TRP A 8 4.49 -4.94 -19.54
N CYS A 9 5.72 -5.12 -19.03
CA CYS A 9 6.40 -4.10 -18.21
C CYS A 9 7.53 -3.38 -18.98
N GLU A 10 7.95 -3.86 -20.16
CA GLU A 10 8.77 -3.06 -21.07
C GLU A 10 8.06 -1.75 -21.50
N GLY A 11 6.74 -1.68 -21.30
CA GLY A 11 5.86 -0.61 -21.78
C GLY A 11 5.88 0.73 -21.02
N ILE A 12 6.57 0.87 -19.87
CA ILE A 12 6.72 2.22 -19.27
C ILE A 12 7.88 3.00 -19.91
N THR A 13 8.76 2.36 -20.70
CA THR A 13 9.88 3.10 -21.30
C THR A 13 9.89 3.23 -22.83
N HIS A 14 9.24 2.40 -23.64
CA HIS A 14 9.27 2.64 -25.11
C HIS A 14 7.99 2.23 -25.85
N GLY A 15 7.16 3.23 -26.25
CA GLY A 15 6.31 3.13 -27.46
C GLY A 15 4.78 3.26 -27.33
N ARG A 16 4.18 3.14 -26.14
CA ARG A 16 2.72 3.30 -25.95
C ARG A 16 2.36 4.57 -25.17
N SER A 17 1.17 5.10 -25.46
CA SER A 17 0.63 6.33 -24.84
C SER A 17 0.40 6.15 -23.34
N GLN A 18 0.86 7.09 -22.52
CA GLN A 18 0.62 7.12 -21.06
C GLN A 18 -0.85 7.43 -20.68
N ARG A 19 -1.73 7.60 -21.68
CA ARG A 19 -3.16 7.82 -21.47
C ARG A 19 -3.84 6.55 -20.97
N ALA A 20 -4.60 6.69 -19.89
CA ALA A 20 -5.30 5.60 -19.24
C ALA A 20 -6.77 5.90 -19.00
N ILE A 21 -7.60 4.86 -19.10
CA ILE A 21 -9.02 4.91 -18.71
C ILE A 21 -9.18 4.13 -17.41
N LEU A 22 -9.87 4.72 -16.43
CA LEU A 22 -10.16 4.05 -15.17
C LEU A 22 -11.42 3.20 -15.30
N CYS A 23 -11.42 1.98 -14.78
CA CYS A 23 -12.56 1.08 -14.79
C CYS A 23 -12.87 0.54 -13.39
N MET A 24 -14.13 0.61 -12.96
CA MET A 24 -14.58 0.06 -11.69
C MET A 24 -15.85 -0.78 -11.84
N LEU A 25 -15.83 -1.98 -11.27
CA LEU A 25 -17.03 -2.76 -10.99
C LEU A 25 -17.52 -2.44 -9.58
N LYS A 26 -18.68 -1.80 -9.48
CA LYS A 26 -19.39 -1.53 -8.24
C LYS A 26 -20.33 -2.69 -7.92
N THR A 27 -20.05 -3.42 -6.84
CA THR A 27 -20.82 -4.61 -6.45
C THR A 27 -22.02 -4.30 -5.56
N ASN A 28 -21.95 -3.23 -4.76
CA ASN A 28 -23.05 -2.75 -3.93
C ASN A 28 -23.82 -1.64 -4.67
N PRO A 29 -25.05 -1.85 -5.15
CA PRO A 29 -25.82 -0.84 -5.87
C PRO A 29 -26.10 0.43 -5.04
N HIS A 30 -26.29 0.26 -3.72
CA HIS A 30 -26.64 1.33 -2.78
C HIS A 30 -25.43 2.15 -2.31
N ASP A 31 -24.23 1.81 -2.76
CA ASP A 31 -23.04 2.63 -2.49
C ASP A 31 -23.02 3.87 -3.40
N HIS A 32 -23.66 4.97 -2.99
CA HIS A 32 -23.73 6.20 -3.77
C HIS A 32 -22.54 7.14 -3.58
N PHE A 33 -21.69 6.88 -2.57
CA PHE A 33 -20.64 7.80 -2.15
C PHE A 33 -19.23 7.17 -2.15
N LEU A 34 -19.06 5.99 -1.54
CA LEU A 34 -17.74 5.39 -1.34
C LEU A 34 -17.08 5.03 -2.67
N PHE A 35 -17.83 4.58 -3.67
CA PHE A 35 -17.27 4.29 -4.99
C PHE A 35 -16.56 5.50 -5.61
N LYS A 36 -17.06 6.72 -5.37
CA LYS A 36 -16.41 7.95 -5.87
C LYS A 36 -15.09 8.17 -5.14
N VAL A 37 -15.11 8.05 -3.81
CA VAL A 37 -13.89 8.16 -2.96
C VAL A 37 -12.82 7.18 -3.44
N TYR A 38 -13.19 5.92 -3.70
CA TYR A 38 -12.27 4.89 -4.18
C TYR A 38 -11.79 5.10 -5.63
N LEU A 39 -12.64 5.67 -6.49
CA LEU A 39 -12.27 5.96 -7.87
C LEU A 39 -11.34 7.18 -7.97
N ASP A 40 -11.62 8.23 -7.19
CA ASP A 40 -10.72 9.39 -7.06
C ASP A 40 -9.38 8.98 -6.45
N GLU A 41 -9.41 8.00 -5.56
CA GLU A 41 -8.21 7.38 -5.00
C GLU A 41 -7.39 6.61 -6.04
N LEU A 42 -8.06 5.81 -6.88
CA LEU A 42 -7.40 5.11 -7.99
C LEU A 42 -6.78 6.09 -8.98
N GLU A 43 -7.46 7.21 -9.27
CA GLU A 43 -6.92 8.26 -10.12
C GLU A 43 -5.66 8.87 -9.54
N ARG A 44 -5.65 9.22 -8.24
CA ARG A 44 -4.44 9.73 -7.57
C ARG A 44 -3.26 8.76 -7.68
N LEU A 45 -3.52 7.46 -7.52
CA LEU A 45 -2.51 6.41 -7.69
C LEU A 45 -2.01 6.36 -9.15
N ALA A 46 -2.92 6.45 -10.12
CA ALA A 46 -2.57 6.39 -11.54
C ALA A 46 -1.72 7.60 -11.97
N VAL A 47 -2.09 8.79 -11.53
CA VAL A 47 -1.31 10.01 -11.76
C VAL A 47 0.06 9.91 -11.10
N ALA A 48 0.15 9.38 -9.87
CA ALA A 48 1.43 9.16 -9.19
C ALA A 48 2.33 8.15 -9.93
N ALA A 49 1.75 7.20 -10.67
CA ALA A 49 2.48 6.27 -11.52
C ALA A 49 2.86 6.85 -12.90
N GLY A 50 2.46 8.09 -13.20
CA GLY A 50 2.77 8.79 -14.46
C GLY A 50 1.71 8.67 -15.55
N PHE A 51 0.52 8.12 -15.25
CA PHE A 51 -0.56 8.01 -16.23
C PHE A 51 -1.37 9.32 -16.36
N GLU A 52 -1.79 9.62 -17.59
CA GLU A 52 -2.74 10.70 -17.89
C GLU A 52 -4.16 10.10 -17.94
N ILE A 53 -5.03 10.44 -16.98
CA ILE A 53 -6.40 9.90 -16.96
C ILE A 53 -7.29 10.66 -17.93
N VAL A 54 -7.78 9.95 -18.95
CA VAL A 54 -8.58 10.54 -20.05
C VAL A 54 -10.07 10.27 -19.93
N ASP A 55 -10.47 9.21 -19.23
CA ASP A 55 -11.88 8.87 -19.00
C ASP A 55 -12.06 7.92 -17.81
N ARG A 56 -13.29 7.77 -17.33
CA ARG A 56 -13.68 6.86 -16.25
C ARG A 56 -14.95 6.09 -16.59
N ILE A 57 -14.91 4.78 -16.39
CA ILE A 57 -16.03 3.89 -16.61
C ILE A 57 -16.39 3.13 -15.32
N VAL A 58 -17.68 3.18 -14.96
CA VAL A 58 -18.20 2.44 -13.80
C VAL A 58 -19.33 1.54 -14.26
N GLN A 59 -19.34 0.30 -13.77
CA GLN A 59 -20.46 -0.61 -13.95
C GLN A 59 -20.97 -1.12 -12.60
N THR A 60 -22.27 -0.94 -12.36
CA THR A 60 -22.93 -1.51 -11.19
C THR A 60 -23.46 -2.91 -11.50
N ARG A 61 -23.00 -3.94 -10.77
CA ARG A 61 -23.54 -5.31 -10.84
C ARG A 61 -23.30 -6.05 -9.52
N LEU A 62 -24.30 -6.82 -9.07
CA LEU A 62 -24.19 -7.62 -7.85
C LEU A 62 -23.05 -8.66 -7.84
N LYS A 63 -22.73 -9.25 -9.00
CA LYS A 63 -21.68 -10.27 -9.11
C LYS A 63 -20.77 -10.01 -10.31
N PRO A 64 -19.44 -10.22 -10.14
CA PRO A 64 -18.49 -10.11 -11.24
C PRO A 64 -18.73 -11.21 -12.29
N LYS A 65 -18.51 -10.88 -13.56
CA LYS A 65 -18.51 -11.88 -14.64
C LYS A 65 -17.18 -12.62 -14.68
N SER A 66 -17.24 -13.93 -14.82
CA SER A 66 -16.08 -14.83 -14.85
C SER A 66 -15.05 -14.48 -15.94
N ASN A 67 -15.51 -13.94 -17.07
CA ASN A 67 -14.66 -13.75 -18.24
C ASN A 67 -14.06 -12.35 -18.36
N PHE A 68 -14.77 -11.30 -17.94
CA PHE A 68 -14.33 -9.91 -18.16
C PHE A 68 -14.45 -9.02 -16.92
N LEU A 69 -14.85 -9.56 -15.76
CA LEU A 69 -15.26 -8.81 -14.56
C LEU A 69 -16.55 -7.98 -14.80
N ILE A 70 -16.52 -7.11 -15.80
CA ILE A 70 -17.62 -6.31 -16.35
C ILE A 70 -18.43 -7.08 -17.42
N GLY A 71 -19.58 -6.52 -17.81
CA GLY A 71 -20.44 -7.10 -18.86
C GLY A 71 -19.92 -6.81 -20.27
N ARG A 72 -20.23 -7.69 -21.24
CA ARG A 72 -19.77 -7.57 -22.64
C ARG A 72 -20.06 -6.21 -23.26
N GLY A 73 -21.29 -5.69 -23.09
CA GLY A 73 -21.63 -4.36 -23.63
C GLY A 73 -20.73 -3.24 -23.09
N LYS A 74 -20.28 -3.35 -21.82
CA LYS A 74 -19.37 -2.38 -21.21
C LYS A 74 -17.93 -2.55 -21.69
N VAL A 75 -17.53 -3.78 -22.03
CA VAL A 75 -16.23 -4.03 -22.70
C VAL A 75 -16.22 -3.41 -24.09
N GLU A 76 -17.31 -3.52 -24.86
CA GLU A 76 -17.40 -2.87 -26.18
C GLU A 76 -17.41 -1.34 -26.08
N GLU A 77 -18.12 -0.79 -25.09
CA GLU A 77 -18.08 0.64 -24.77
C GLU A 77 -16.65 1.08 -24.44
N LEU A 78 -15.96 0.34 -23.57
CA LEU A 78 -14.56 0.59 -23.23
C LEU A 78 -13.63 0.50 -24.45
N LYS A 79 -13.85 -0.47 -25.35
CA LYS A 79 -13.08 -0.58 -26.61
C LYS A 79 -13.24 0.68 -27.48
N LYS A 80 -14.44 1.26 -27.54
CA LYS A 80 -14.68 2.52 -28.26
C LYS A 80 -13.94 3.69 -27.61
N LEU A 81 -13.97 3.80 -26.28
CA LEU A 81 -13.26 4.84 -25.54
C LEU A 81 -11.74 4.72 -25.70
N VAL A 82 -11.19 3.52 -25.62
CA VAL A 82 -9.76 3.26 -25.86
C VAL A 82 -9.33 3.78 -27.23
N LYS A 83 -10.13 3.52 -28.27
CA LYS A 83 -9.86 4.03 -29.62
C LYS A 83 -10.02 5.54 -29.73
N LEU A 84 -11.08 6.09 -29.13
CA LEU A 84 -11.41 7.52 -29.15
C LEU A 84 -10.29 8.36 -28.52
N HIS A 85 -9.86 7.97 -27.32
CA HIS A 85 -8.85 8.72 -26.55
C HIS A 85 -7.41 8.31 -26.86
N ARG A 86 -7.22 7.27 -27.70
CA ARG A 86 -5.92 6.61 -27.95
C ARG A 86 -5.25 6.20 -26.63
N ALA A 87 -6.02 5.60 -25.74
CA ALA A 87 -5.54 5.15 -24.44
C ALA A 87 -4.64 3.92 -24.63
N GLY A 88 -3.41 3.98 -24.10
CA GLY A 88 -2.51 2.83 -24.08
C GLY A 88 -2.84 1.84 -22.97
N HIS A 89 -3.54 2.32 -21.95
CA HIS A 89 -3.81 1.57 -20.73
C HIS A 89 -5.28 1.62 -20.29
N VAL A 90 -5.75 0.53 -19.69
CA VAL A 90 -6.95 0.53 -18.86
C VAL A 90 -6.60 0.03 -17.46
N ILE A 91 -6.99 0.81 -16.46
CA ILE A 91 -6.66 0.55 -15.06
C ILE A 91 -7.95 0.18 -14.32
N PHE A 92 -8.00 -1.05 -13.81
CA PHE A 92 -9.13 -1.56 -13.05
C PHE A 92 -8.92 -1.32 -11.55
N TYR A 93 -9.95 -0.78 -10.89
CA TYR A 93 -10.00 -0.68 -9.43
C TYR A 93 -9.96 -2.07 -8.77
N ASN A 94 -10.78 -3.00 -9.27
CA ASN A 94 -10.91 -4.33 -8.69
C ASN A 94 -9.76 -5.25 -9.15
N SER A 95 -9.33 -6.16 -8.28
CA SER A 95 -8.33 -7.18 -8.63
C SER A 95 -8.84 -8.09 -9.75
N LEU A 96 -8.00 -8.32 -10.76
CA LEU A 96 -8.32 -9.16 -11.91
C LEU A 96 -7.66 -10.53 -11.77
N SER A 97 -8.43 -11.58 -12.09
CA SER A 97 -7.84 -12.90 -12.34
C SER A 97 -7.05 -12.90 -13.65
N SER A 98 -6.05 -13.77 -13.78
CA SER A 98 -5.26 -13.90 -15.01
C SER A 98 -6.11 -14.16 -16.24
N ARG A 99 -7.23 -14.89 -16.09
CA ARG A 99 -8.20 -15.15 -17.18
C ARG A 99 -8.94 -13.89 -17.60
N GLN A 100 -9.44 -13.11 -16.64
CA GLN A 100 -10.12 -11.85 -16.93
C GLN A 100 -9.17 -10.87 -17.59
N LYS A 101 -7.97 -10.67 -17.03
CA LYS A 101 -6.95 -9.79 -17.60
C LYS A 101 -6.63 -10.17 -19.05
N LEU A 102 -6.39 -11.45 -19.33
CA LEU A 102 -6.08 -11.92 -20.68
C LEU A 102 -7.25 -11.69 -21.64
N ALA A 103 -8.48 -12.02 -21.23
CA ALA A 103 -9.66 -11.83 -22.07
C ALA A 103 -9.92 -10.37 -22.39
N ILE A 104 -9.80 -9.47 -21.40
CA ILE A 104 -9.97 -8.03 -21.58
C ILE A 104 -8.88 -7.48 -22.49
N SER A 105 -7.61 -7.80 -22.23
CA SER A 105 -6.47 -7.31 -23.03
C SER A 105 -6.60 -7.69 -24.50
N ASN A 106 -7.04 -8.92 -24.79
CA ASN A 106 -7.27 -9.37 -26.16
C ASN A 106 -8.39 -8.61 -26.89
N VAL A 107 -9.42 -8.16 -26.17
CA VAL A 107 -10.54 -7.43 -26.78
C VAL A 107 -10.20 -5.95 -26.96
N LEU A 108 -9.54 -5.35 -25.97
CA LEU A 108 -9.23 -3.91 -25.98
C LEU A 108 -8.00 -3.56 -26.80
N GLU A 109 -7.10 -4.52 -27.05
CA GLU A 109 -5.84 -4.32 -27.77
C GLU A 109 -4.92 -3.28 -27.09
N CYS A 110 -5.06 -3.13 -25.76
CA CYS A 110 -4.28 -2.24 -24.91
C CYS A 110 -3.81 -2.97 -23.65
N ASP A 111 -2.89 -2.36 -22.89
CA ASP A 111 -2.41 -2.95 -21.64
C ASP A 111 -3.45 -2.77 -20.54
N VAL A 112 -3.70 -3.84 -19.78
CA VAL A 112 -4.66 -3.85 -18.69
C VAL A 112 -3.92 -4.03 -17.37
N LEU A 113 -4.10 -3.06 -16.48
CA LEU A 113 -3.57 -3.09 -15.12
C LEU A 113 -4.73 -3.25 -14.15
N ASP A 114 -4.54 -4.01 -13.08
CA ASP A 114 -5.38 -3.88 -11.89
C ASP A 114 -4.71 -2.98 -10.84
N ARG A 115 -5.46 -2.66 -9.78
CA ARG A 115 -4.99 -1.81 -8.70
C ARG A 115 -3.73 -2.33 -8.01
N TYR A 116 -3.62 -3.65 -7.85
CA TYR A 116 -2.45 -4.28 -7.27
C TYR A 116 -1.21 -4.01 -8.12
N GLU A 117 -1.32 -4.21 -9.44
CA GLU A 117 -0.23 -3.94 -10.39
C GLU A 117 0.13 -2.46 -10.45
N LEU A 118 -0.87 -1.57 -10.48
CA LEU A 118 -0.65 -0.11 -10.40
C LEU A 118 0.15 0.26 -9.16
N THR A 119 -0.23 -0.29 -8.01
CA THR A 119 0.44 -0.01 -6.74
C THR A 119 1.91 -0.47 -6.77
N LEU A 120 2.19 -1.65 -7.35
CA LEU A 120 3.56 -2.12 -7.55
C LEU A 120 4.39 -1.22 -8.48
N LEU A 121 3.78 -0.50 -9.43
CA LEU A 121 4.48 0.47 -10.27
C LEU A 121 4.94 1.69 -9.48
N ILE A 122 4.05 2.26 -8.65
CA ILE A 122 4.38 3.40 -7.78
C ILE A 122 5.50 3.01 -6.81
N PHE A 123 5.42 1.79 -6.27
CA PHE A 123 6.47 1.28 -5.39
C PHE A 123 7.82 1.13 -6.06
N ASP A 124 7.85 0.64 -7.30
CA ASP A 124 9.10 0.48 -8.05
C ASP A 124 9.78 1.82 -8.32
N ALA A 125 8.98 2.85 -8.64
CA ALA A 125 9.48 4.21 -8.80
C ALA A 125 10.05 4.79 -7.49
N SER A 126 9.50 4.39 -6.35
CA SER A 126 9.87 4.90 -5.02
C SER A 126 10.97 4.08 -4.32
N ALA A 127 11.27 2.87 -4.82
CA ALA A 127 12.18 1.93 -4.15
C ALA A 127 13.65 2.30 -4.36
N GLY A 128 14.26 2.93 -3.35
CA GLY A 128 15.69 3.23 -3.33
C GLY A 128 16.57 2.06 -2.88
N ASP A 129 16.07 1.21 -1.99
CA ASP A 129 16.86 0.18 -1.32
C ASP A 129 16.69 -1.22 -1.93
N LYS A 130 17.67 -2.09 -1.67
CA LYS A 130 17.70 -3.46 -2.20
C LYS A 130 16.54 -4.32 -1.69
N VAL A 131 16.11 -4.15 -0.44
CA VAL A 131 15.04 -4.96 0.16
C VAL A 131 13.73 -4.68 -0.55
N SER A 132 13.37 -3.40 -0.69
CA SER A 132 12.14 -2.96 -1.37
C SER A 132 12.12 -3.44 -2.82
N LYS A 133 13.23 -3.31 -3.56
CA LYS A 133 13.33 -3.80 -4.95
C LYS A 133 13.09 -5.30 -5.06
N LEU A 134 13.68 -6.10 -4.18
CA LEU A 134 13.48 -7.55 -4.17
C LEU A 134 12.04 -7.94 -3.82
N GLN A 135 11.39 -7.24 -2.88
CA GLN A 135 9.99 -7.47 -2.53
C GLN A 135 9.05 -7.15 -3.69
N ILE A 136 9.29 -6.05 -4.39
CA ILE A 136 8.50 -5.64 -5.57
C ILE A 136 8.71 -6.65 -6.71
N GLU A 137 9.95 -7.06 -6.97
CA GLU A 137 10.25 -8.10 -7.98
C GLU A 137 9.53 -9.41 -7.63
N TYR A 138 9.60 -9.85 -6.37
CA TYR A 138 8.91 -11.05 -5.88
C TYR A 138 7.39 -10.97 -6.11
N ALA A 139 6.77 -9.87 -5.72
CA ALA A 139 5.35 -9.59 -5.90
C ALA A 139 4.94 -9.65 -7.38
N ARG A 140 5.73 -9.02 -8.26
CA ARG A 140 5.53 -9.05 -9.72
C ARG A 140 5.60 -10.46 -10.28
N LEU A 141 6.60 -11.25 -9.90
CA LEU A 141 6.74 -12.64 -10.36
C LEU A 141 5.56 -13.51 -9.91
N ARG A 142 5.06 -13.33 -8.67
CA ARG A 142 3.88 -14.04 -8.17
C ARG A 142 2.62 -13.74 -8.99
N LYS A 143 2.45 -12.50 -9.46
CA LYS A 143 1.33 -12.11 -10.32
C LYS A 143 1.51 -12.61 -11.76
N LEU A 144 2.74 -12.59 -12.28
CA LEU A 144 3.06 -12.99 -13.65
C LEU A 144 2.98 -14.50 -13.88
N ALA A 145 3.52 -15.31 -12.98
CA ALA A 145 3.62 -16.75 -13.13
C ALA A 145 2.28 -17.44 -13.50
N PRO A 146 1.14 -17.19 -12.82
CA PRO A 146 -0.14 -17.77 -13.20
C PRO A 146 -0.65 -17.24 -14.55
N PHE A 147 -0.31 -16.01 -14.92
CA PHE A 147 -0.70 -15.40 -16.19
C PHE A 147 0.02 -16.04 -17.38
N LEU A 148 1.35 -16.17 -17.32
CA LEU A 148 2.12 -16.84 -18.39
C LEU A 148 1.74 -18.31 -18.53
N LYS A 149 1.51 -19.01 -17.41
CA LYS A 149 1.00 -20.39 -17.44
C LYS A 149 -0.33 -20.50 -18.21
N LEU A 150 -1.22 -19.54 -18.03
CA LEU A 150 -2.50 -19.50 -18.74
C LEU A 150 -2.31 -19.23 -20.24
N GLN A 151 -1.47 -18.26 -20.60
CA GLN A 151 -1.18 -17.94 -22.01
C GLN A 151 -0.58 -19.15 -22.74
N ALA A 152 0.40 -19.80 -22.13
CA ALA A 152 1.02 -21.01 -22.64
C ALA A 152 -0.05 -22.09 -22.89
N SER A 153 -0.86 -22.41 -21.87
CA SER A 153 -1.90 -23.43 -21.97
C SER A 153 -2.90 -23.19 -23.10
N LEU A 154 -3.27 -21.94 -23.37
CA LEU A 154 -4.18 -21.59 -24.46
C LEU A 154 -3.53 -21.69 -25.83
N LYS A 155 -2.25 -21.30 -25.96
CA LYS A 155 -1.49 -21.42 -27.20
C LYS A 155 -1.35 -22.89 -27.61
N TYR A 156 -0.97 -23.76 -26.67
CA TYR A 156 -0.89 -25.21 -26.90
C TYR A 156 -2.21 -25.81 -27.38
N ARG A 157 -3.32 -25.49 -26.71
CA ARG A 157 -4.65 -26.00 -27.09
C ARG A 157 -5.07 -25.60 -28.50
N ARG A 158 -4.60 -24.45 -29.00
CA ARG A 158 -4.90 -23.99 -30.37
C ARG A 158 -3.99 -24.61 -31.42
N GLU A 159 -2.71 -24.80 -31.10
CA GLU A 159 -1.69 -25.24 -32.07
C GLU A 159 -1.58 -26.76 -32.19
N HIS A 160 -1.90 -27.53 -31.14
CA HIS A 160 -1.75 -28.99 -31.15
C HIS A 160 -2.92 -29.72 -30.47
N PRO A 161 -3.99 -30.07 -31.21
CA PRO A 161 -5.09 -30.90 -30.69
C PRO A 161 -4.68 -32.36 -30.42
N PHE A 162 -3.59 -32.85 -31.01
CA PHE A 162 -3.09 -34.23 -30.90
C PHE A 162 -1.59 -34.24 -30.50
N PHE A 163 -1.31 -34.65 -29.26
CA PHE A 163 -0.07 -35.18 -28.67
C PHE A 163 1.32 -34.51 -28.91
N ARG A 164 1.95 -34.12 -27.79
CA ARG A 164 3.40 -34.01 -27.48
C ARG A 164 4.33 -33.53 -28.62
N SER A 165 4.38 -32.22 -28.86
CA SER A 165 5.44 -31.58 -29.64
C SER A 165 6.45 -30.84 -28.73
N MET A 166 7.68 -30.61 -29.22
CA MET A 166 8.81 -29.97 -28.51
C MET A 166 8.51 -28.61 -27.84
N GLY A 167 7.38 -27.96 -28.17
CA GLY A 167 6.97 -26.70 -27.56
C GLY A 167 6.83 -26.76 -26.04
N GLU A 168 6.29 -27.87 -25.49
CA GLU A 168 6.07 -28.08 -24.04
C GLU A 168 7.31 -27.77 -23.20
N TYR A 169 8.50 -28.12 -23.72
CA TYR A 169 9.78 -27.94 -23.03
C TYR A 169 10.21 -26.48 -22.91
N ALA A 170 9.96 -25.64 -23.92
CA ALA A 170 10.37 -24.23 -23.91
C ALA A 170 9.59 -23.42 -22.87
N PHE A 171 8.27 -23.61 -22.79
CA PHE A 171 7.45 -22.92 -21.79
C PHE A 171 7.65 -23.49 -20.39
N HIS A 172 7.93 -24.79 -20.26
CA HIS A 172 8.36 -25.36 -18.99
C HIS A 172 9.70 -24.76 -18.55
N SER A 173 10.63 -24.50 -19.47
CA SER A 173 11.91 -23.85 -19.18
C SER A 173 11.70 -22.43 -18.64
N GLU A 174 10.86 -21.62 -19.29
CA GLU A 174 10.56 -20.24 -18.86
C GLU A 174 9.85 -20.21 -17.49
N LEU A 175 8.81 -21.03 -17.29
CA LEU A 175 8.13 -21.14 -16.00
C LEU A 175 9.07 -21.65 -14.89
N ASN A 176 9.98 -22.57 -15.22
CA ASN A 176 11.00 -23.04 -14.29
C ASN A 176 12.03 -21.96 -13.96
N ALA A 177 12.40 -21.11 -14.93
CA ALA A 177 13.27 -19.96 -14.70
C ALA A 177 12.62 -18.96 -13.73
N ILE A 178 11.35 -18.63 -13.93
CA ILE A 178 10.57 -17.77 -13.02
C ILE A 178 10.53 -18.37 -11.61
N LYS A 179 10.20 -19.65 -11.46
CA LYS A 179 10.17 -20.32 -10.15
C LYS A 179 11.54 -20.35 -9.46
N LYS A 180 12.61 -20.59 -10.22
CA LYS A 180 13.99 -20.56 -9.70
C LYS A 180 14.35 -19.15 -9.24
N ARG A 181 13.98 -18.12 -10.00
CA ARG A 181 14.19 -16.71 -9.64
C ARG A 181 13.39 -16.33 -8.39
N GLU A 182 12.12 -16.70 -8.34
CA GLU A 182 11.24 -16.51 -7.18
C GLU A 182 11.85 -17.13 -5.92
N LYS A 183 12.34 -18.38 -6.00
CA LYS A 183 12.99 -19.07 -4.88
C LYS A 183 14.23 -18.33 -4.39
N ARG A 184 15.10 -17.89 -5.32
CA ARG A 184 16.33 -17.14 -4.97
C ARG A 184 16.01 -15.80 -4.29
N ILE A 185 15.07 -15.05 -4.85
CA ILE A 185 14.65 -13.76 -4.28
C ILE A 185 14.08 -13.98 -2.88
N ARG A 186 13.22 -14.98 -2.70
CA ARG A 186 12.64 -15.31 -1.39
C ARG A 186 13.73 -15.62 -0.35
N GLN A 187 14.72 -16.44 -0.70
CA GLN A 187 15.84 -16.75 0.20
C GLN A 187 16.64 -15.50 0.59
N GLU A 188 16.84 -14.58 -0.35
CA GLU A 188 17.53 -13.32 -0.07
C GLU A 188 16.67 -12.38 0.81
N ILE A 189 15.36 -12.31 0.58
CA ILE A 189 14.40 -11.59 1.44
C ILE A 189 14.47 -12.15 2.86
N ASP A 190 14.43 -13.48 3.03
CA ASP A 190 14.49 -14.13 4.35
C ASP A 190 15.82 -13.83 5.08
N ARG A 191 16.94 -13.79 4.35
CA ARG A 191 18.24 -13.38 4.90
C ARG A 191 18.23 -11.92 5.39
N LEU A 192 17.73 -11.01 4.56
CA LEU A 192 17.64 -9.58 4.90
C LEU A 192 16.66 -9.34 6.07
N ALA A 193 15.61 -10.14 6.16
CA ALA A 193 14.68 -10.14 7.29
C ALA A 193 15.40 -10.45 8.61
N TRP A 194 16.22 -11.49 8.60
CA TRP A 194 17.00 -11.90 9.76
C TRP A 194 17.99 -10.81 10.17
N GLU A 195 18.68 -10.19 9.22
CA GLU A 195 19.59 -9.07 9.48
C GLU A 195 18.86 -7.87 10.11
N LYS A 196 17.68 -7.52 9.60
CA LYS A 196 16.85 -6.43 10.17
C LYS A 196 16.42 -6.74 11.60
N LEU A 197 16.01 -7.98 11.89
CA LEU A 197 15.69 -8.41 13.26
C LEU A 197 16.89 -8.28 14.19
N GLN A 198 18.11 -8.63 13.75
CA GLN A 198 19.31 -8.44 14.57
C GLN A 198 19.58 -6.96 14.84
N GLN A 199 19.36 -6.07 13.87
CA GLN A 199 19.49 -4.62 14.07
C GLN A 199 18.47 -4.10 15.09
N ILE A 200 17.21 -4.52 14.99
CA ILE A 200 16.16 -4.15 15.95
C ILE A 200 16.53 -4.65 17.36
N LYS A 201 16.97 -5.90 17.51
CA LYS A 201 17.42 -6.44 18.81
C LYS A 201 18.61 -5.67 19.39
N ARG A 202 19.61 -5.32 18.57
CA ARG A 202 20.75 -4.51 19.01
C ARG A 202 20.32 -3.13 19.49
N ARG A 203 19.35 -2.49 18.82
CA ARG A 203 18.79 -1.19 19.25
C ARG A 203 17.99 -1.31 20.55
N SER A 204 17.17 -2.35 20.69
CA SER A 204 16.41 -2.62 21.92
C SER A 204 17.32 -2.72 23.15
N LYS A 205 18.52 -3.33 23.00
CA LYS A 205 19.54 -3.40 24.06
C LYS A 205 20.08 -2.03 24.53
N LEU A 206 19.88 -0.96 23.77
CA LEU A 206 20.30 0.39 24.17
C LEU A 206 19.34 0.99 25.22
N GLY A 207 18.20 0.36 25.50
CA GLY A 207 17.19 0.87 26.45
C GLY A 207 16.42 2.11 25.95
N ILE A 208 16.62 2.49 24.69
CA ILE A 208 15.95 3.62 24.05
C ILE A 208 14.69 3.09 23.34
N PRO A 209 13.48 3.60 23.67
CA PRO A 209 12.26 3.12 23.07
C PRO A 209 12.13 3.58 21.61
N THR A 210 11.45 2.76 20.82
CA THR A 210 11.17 3.00 19.40
C THR A 210 9.68 3.26 19.19
N VAL A 211 9.38 4.45 18.68
CA VAL A 211 8.03 4.92 18.33
C VAL A 211 7.90 4.97 16.82
N VAL A 212 6.92 4.28 16.27
CA VAL A 212 6.70 4.22 14.82
C VAL A 212 5.48 5.03 14.42
N LEU A 213 5.66 5.95 13.46
CA LEU A 213 4.55 6.70 12.88
C LEU A 213 3.91 5.89 11.76
N SER A 214 2.59 5.72 11.81
CA SER A 214 1.79 4.92 10.88
C SER A 214 0.55 5.69 10.41
N GLY A 215 -0.13 5.21 9.36
CA GLY A 215 -1.36 5.80 8.83
C GLY A 215 -1.35 6.02 7.32
N MET A 216 -2.49 6.49 6.80
CA MET A 216 -2.68 6.72 5.36
C MET A 216 -1.64 7.69 4.78
N TYR A 217 -1.30 7.55 3.50
CA TYR A 217 -0.48 8.55 2.82
C TYR A 217 -1.19 9.92 2.86
N ASN A 218 -0.39 10.99 2.83
CA ASN A 218 -0.85 12.36 3.06
C ASN A 218 -1.48 12.63 4.45
N ALA A 219 -1.49 11.68 5.40
CA ALA A 219 -1.87 11.98 6.80
C ALA A 219 -0.90 12.96 7.50
N GLY A 220 0.25 13.25 6.87
CA GLY A 220 1.29 14.13 7.40
C GLY A 220 2.30 13.44 8.31
N LYS A 221 2.52 12.12 8.15
CA LYS A 221 3.51 11.33 8.89
C LYS A 221 4.93 11.91 8.76
N SER A 222 5.42 12.11 7.54
CA SER A 222 6.76 12.65 7.32
C SER A 222 6.88 14.11 7.79
N SER A 223 5.80 14.91 7.69
CA SER A 223 5.77 16.26 8.29
C SER A 223 5.87 16.21 9.81
N LEU A 224 5.13 15.30 10.45
CA LEU A 224 5.15 15.13 11.90
C LEU A 224 6.50 14.59 12.37
N PHE A 225 7.08 13.63 11.63
CA PHE A 225 8.43 13.13 11.82
C PHE A 225 9.45 14.27 11.81
N ASN A 226 9.38 15.14 10.80
CA ASN A 226 10.27 16.29 10.67
C ASN A 226 10.20 17.20 11.90
N VAL A 227 9.00 17.51 12.38
CA VAL A 227 8.82 18.34 13.58
C VAL A 227 9.39 17.63 14.81
N LEU A 228 9.03 16.36 15.06
CA LEU A 228 9.45 15.59 16.24
C LEU A 228 10.97 15.40 16.32
N CYS A 229 11.63 15.30 15.17
CA CYS A 229 13.07 15.06 15.06
C CYS A 229 13.90 16.33 14.79
N GLY A 230 13.27 17.48 14.55
CA GLY A 230 13.99 18.71 14.16
C GLY A 230 14.61 18.65 12.76
N GLU A 231 14.02 17.86 11.86
CA GLU A 231 14.50 17.63 10.50
C GLU A 231 13.74 18.50 9.49
N ASN A 232 14.32 18.75 8.32
CA ASN A 232 13.67 19.51 7.24
C ASN A 232 13.70 18.74 5.91
N ARG A 233 13.19 17.51 5.94
CA ARG A 233 13.16 16.62 4.77
C ARG A 233 12.01 16.97 3.83
N PRO A 234 12.16 16.80 2.51
CA PRO A 234 11.07 17.03 1.57
C PRO A 234 9.89 16.11 1.89
N VAL A 235 8.69 16.68 1.92
CA VAL A 235 7.42 15.97 2.08
C VAL A 235 6.74 15.96 0.72
N CYS A 236 6.20 14.80 0.33
CA CYS A 236 5.53 14.60 -0.94
C CYS A 236 4.14 14.01 -0.67
N ASP A 237 3.14 14.48 -1.43
CA ASP A 237 1.73 14.11 -1.25
C ASP A 237 1.37 12.80 -1.98
N PHE A 238 2.30 12.25 -2.76
CA PHE A 238 2.11 10.97 -3.42
C PHE A 238 2.19 9.81 -2.42
N PRO A 239 1.45 8.72 -2.67
CA PRO A 239 1.57 7.52 -1.87
C PRO A 239 2.96 6.91 -1.98
N PHE A 240 3.38 6.21 -0.93
CA PHE A 240 4.57 5.35 -0.92
C PHE A 240 5.94 6.04 -1.08
N THR A 241 6.02 7.33 -0.78
CA THR A 241 7.27 8.13 -0.77
C THR A 241 8.34 7.60 0.20
N THR A 242 7.94 6.85 1.23
CA THR A 242 8.83 6.24 2.23
C THR A 242 8.62 4.73 2.27
N LEU A 243 9.29 3.99 1.39
CA LEU A 243 9.26 2.51 1.40
C LEU A 243 10.16 1.92 2.49
N SER A 244 11.36 2.48 2.66
CA SER A 244 12.31 2.07 3.70
C SER A 244 12.11 2.89 4.97
N SER A 245 12.03 2.21 6.13
CA SER A 245 11.91 2.86 7.43
C SER A 245 13.10 3.77 7.73
N LYS A 246 12.83 5.01 8.16
CA LYS A 246 13.86 5.99 8.54
C LYS A 246 13.83 6.20 10.04
N TYR A 247 14.94 5.88 10.72
CA TYR A 247 15.09 6.07 12.16
C TYR A 247 15.79 7.39 12.43
N GLN A 248 15.28 8.15 13.39
CA GLN A 248 15.94 9.36 13.88
C GLN A 248 15.66 9.52 15.38
N LEU A 249 16.64 10.01 16.13
CA LEU A 249 16.42 10.38 17.51
C LEU A 249 15.54 11.65 17.57
N ASN A 250 14.70 11.73 18.58
CA ASN A 250 13.91 12.92 18.85
C ASN A 250 14.80 14.13 19.17
N GLY A 251 14.34 15.33 18.77
CA GLY A 251 15.01 16.59 19.06
C GLY A 251 14.33 17.43 20.16
N LEU A 252 13.14 17.04 20.58
CA LEU A 252 12.22 17.89 21.36
C LEU A 252 11.80 17.36 22.73
N SER A 253 12.17 16.12 23.09
CA SER A 253 11.72 15.51 24.36
C SER A 253 12.88 15.25 25.31
N SER A 254 12.57 15.22 26.61
CA SER A 254 13.54 15.07 27.70
C SER A 254 14.17 13.67 27.73
N GLN A 255 13.44 12.67 27.24
CA GLN A 255 13.90 11.29 27.11
C GLN A 255 14.34 11.03 25.67
N LYS A 256 15.42 10.27 25.47
CA LYS A 256 15.76 9.76 24.14
C LYS A 256 14.69 8.81 23.64
N ILE A 257 14.19 9.04 22.42
CA ILE A 257 13.19 8.23 21.73
C ILE A 257 13.62 8.12 20.26
N PHE A 258 13.62 6.90 19.71
CA PHE A 258 13.73 6.72 18.27
C PHE A 258 12.37 6.88 17.62
N PHE A 259 12.22 7.87 16.74
CA PHE A 259 11.08 7.95 15.84
C PHE A 259 11.40 7.24 14.53
N VAL A 260 10.39 6.58 13.97
CA VAL A 260 10.49 5.89 12.69
C VAL A 260 9.40 6.35 11.74
N ASP A 261 9.78 6.91 10.60
CA ASP A 261 8.86 7.14 9.48
C ASP A 261 8.74 5.86 8.66
N THR A 262 7.50 5.42 8.40
CA THR A 262 7.21 4.17 7.69
C THR A 262 6.35 4.40 6.46
N ILE A 263 6.09 3.31 5.74
CA ILE A 263 5.22 3.29 4.57
C ILE A 263 3.83 3.84 4.91
N GLY A 264 3.36 4.76 4.06
CA GLY A 264 1.97 5.22 4.12
C GLY A 264 1.03 4.21 3.50
N PHE A 265 -0.05 3.89 4.21
CA PHE A 265 -1.10 3.03 3.67
C PHE A 265 -1.94 3.76 2.63
N VAL A 266 -2.54 3.00 1.73
CA VAL A 266 -3.57 3.47 0.79
C VAL A 266 -4.90 2.86 1.23
N LEU A 267 -6.02 3.54 0.95
CA LEU A 267 -7.36 3.01 1.24
C LEU A 267 -7.57 1.65 0.58
N ASP A 268 -8.23 0.69 1.22
CA ASP A 268 -8.50 -0.64 0.63
C ASP A 268 -7.22 -1.28 0.03
N LEU A 269 -6.19 -1.39 0.88
CA LEU A 269 -4.90 -1.97 0.54
C LEU A 269 -5.05 -3.48 0.29
N ASP A 270 -4.61 -3.95 -0.88
CA ASP A 270 -4.71 -5.38 -1.22
C ASP A 270 -3.88 -6.24 -0.23
N PRO A 271 -4.44 -7.30 0.37
CA PRO A 271 -3.72 -8.19 1.30
C PRO A 271 -2.44 -8.79 0.69
N MET A 272 -2.41 -9.03 -0.63
CA MET A 272 -1.20 -9.49 -1.31
C MET A 272 -0.06 -8.47 -1.22
N LEU A 273 -0.35 -7.17 -1.11
CA LEU A 273 0.66 -6.13 -0.90
C LEU A 273 1.18 -6.18 0.54
N ILE A 274 0.30 -6.33 1.54
CA ILE A 274 0.71 -6.47 2.95
C ILE A 274 1.72 -7.62 3.08
N ASP A 275 1.41 -8.77 2.48
CA ASP A 275 2.30 -9.92 2.39
C ASP A 275 3.64 -9.60 1.72
N SER A 276 3.61 -8.84 0.65
CA SER A 276 4.80 -8.49 -0.14
C SER A 276 5.72 -7.52 0.60
N PHE A 277 5.18 -6.68 1.49
CA PHE A 277 5.93 -5.65 2.24
C PHE A 277 6.15 -5.98 3.71
N LYS A 278 6.03 -7.25 4.11
CA LYS A 278 6.20 -7.72 5.51
C LYS A 278 7.47 -7.18 6.20
N LEU A 279 8.61 -7.11 5.49
CA LEU A 279 9.84 -6.57 6.06
C LEU A 279 9.78 -5.06 6.33
N ASN A 280 9.10 -4.30 5.49
CA ASN A 280 8.94 -2.86 5.67
C ASN A 280 7.95 -2.58 6.81
N LEU A 281 6.99 -3.49 7.03
CA LEU A 281 6.04 -3.44 8.14
C LEU A 281 6.58 -4.04 9.46
N LEU A 282 7.76 -4.64 9.45
CA LEU A 282 8.35 -5.28 10.64
C LEU A 282 8.56 -4.28 11.80
N ASP A 283 8.86 -3.02 11.47
CA ASP A 283 9.03 -1.97 12.47
C ASP A 283 7.74 -1.70 13.23
N LEU A 284 6.58 -1.70 12.55
CA LEU A 284 5.29 -1.55 13.21
C LEU A 284 5.02 -2.67 14.22
N LYS A 285 5.38 -3.91 13.87
CA LYS A 285 5.17 -5.07 14.74
C LYS A 285 6.07 -5.04 15.98
N THR A 286 7.32 -4.65 15.78
CA THR A 286 8.38 -4.67 16.82
C THR A 286 8.50 -3.38 17.61
N ALA A 287 7.75 -2.33 17.24
CA ALA A 287 7.73 -1.06 17.94
C ALA A 287 7.28 -1.19 19.41
N ASP A 288 7.84 -0.34 20.27
CA ASP A 288 7.34 -0.18 21.63
C ASP A 288 5.99 0.54 21.61
N LEU A 289 5.85 1.53 20.72
CA LEU A 289 4.63 2.30 20.52
C LEU A 289 4.41 2.61 19.04
N VAL A 290 3.15 2.56 18.61
CA VAL A 290 2.71 2.97 17.27
C VAL A 290 1.82 4.20 17.40
N VAL A 291 2.19 5.27 16.69
CA VAL A 291 1.35 6.46 16.55
C VAL A 291 0.62 6.38 15.22
N LEU A 292 -0.69 6.16 15.26
CA LEU A 292 -1.55 6.22 14.10
C LEU A 292 -1.90 7.67 13.79
N VAL A 293 -1.30 8.22 12.74
CA VAL A 293 -1.54 9.57 12.26
C VAL A 293 -2.71 9.56 11.28
N VAL A 294 -3.72 10.39 11.55
CA VAL A 294 -4.90 10.58 10.70
C VAL A 294 -4.99 12.04 10.29
N GLY A 295 -4.93 12.31 8.97
CA GLY A 295 -5.08 13.66 8.43
C GLY A 295 -6.55 14.10 8.44
N LEU A 296 -6.78 15.36 8.84
CA LEU A 296 -8.09 16.01 8.90
C LEU A 296 -8.36 16.90 7.68
N ASP A 297 -7.79 16.54 6.53
CA ASP A 297 -7.89 17.27 5.25
C ASP A 297 -9.13 16.91 4.41
N ASN A 298 -9.95 15.98 4.90
CA ASN A 298 -11.11 15.45 4.20
C ASN A 298 -12.40 15.65 5.01
N PRO A 299 -13.58 15.57 4.36
CA PRO A 299 -14.86 15.47 5.05
C PRO A 299 -14.88 14.40 6.15
N SER A 300 -15.67 14.63 7.20
CA SER A 300 -15.69 13.82 8.42
C SER A 300 -15.94 12.33 8.17
N ASP A 301 -16.81 11.98 7.23
CA ASP A 301 -17.12 10.59 6.88
C ASP A 301 -15.91 9.88 6.24
N ILE A 302 -15.13 10.61 5.44
CA ILE A 302 -13.91 10.08 4.82
C ILE A 302 -12.80 9.95 5.86
N VAL A 303 -12.71 10.86 6.83
CA VAL A 303 -11.79 10.74 7.96
C VAL A 303 -12.13 9.50 8.80
N TYR A 304 -13.41 9.29 9.10
CA TYR A 304 -13.88 8.09 9.79
C TYR A 304 -13.50 6.81 9.02
N LEU A 305 -13.74 6.77 7.70
CA LEU A 305 -13.35 5.66 6.85
C LEU A 305 -11.83 5.40 6.90
N LYS A 306 -11.02 6.45 6.74
CA LYS A 306 -9.54 6.35 6.79
C LYS A 306 -9.05 5.81 8.13
N LEU A 307 -9.64 6.26 9.24
CA LEU A 307 -9.31 5.76 10.58
C LEU A 307 -9.66 4.27 10.71
N LYS A 308 -10.89 3.90 10.34
CA LYS A 308 -11.38 2.52 10.40
C LYS A 308 -10.49 1.56 9.60
N GLU A 309 -10.19 1.91 8.35
CA GLU A 309 -9.33 1.11 7.46
C GLU A 309 -7.90 1.01 7.99
N SER A 310 -7.34 2.10 8.53
CA SER A 310 -6.00 2.08 9.12
C SER A 310 -5.93 1.16 10.33
N LEU A 311 -6.94 1.16 11.20
CA LEU A 311 -7.04 0.25 12.33
C LEU A 311 -7.15 -1.21 11.88
N ALA A 312 -7.94 -1.48 10.84
CA ALA A 312 -8.06 -2.83 10.27
C ALA A 312 -6.72 -3.35 9.74
N ILE A 313 -5.98 -2.52 9.00
CA ILE A 313 -4.64 -2.84 8.49
C ILE A 313 -3.66 -3.10 9.64
N LEU A 314 -3.63 -2.24 10.66
CA LEU A 314 -2.73 -2.42 11.81
C LEU A 314 -3.05 -3.71 12.59
N LYS A 315 -4.32 -4.07 12.70
CA LYS A 315 -4.77 -5.34 13.29
C LYS A 315 -4.30 -6.53 12.47
N GLU A 316 -4.40 -6.48 11.15
CA GLU A 316 -3.92 -7.54 10.24
C GLU A 316 -2.39 -7.73 10.33
N ILE A 317 -1.64 -6.63 10.48
CA ILE A 317 -0.19 -6.66 10.70
C ILE A 317 0.17 -7.27 12.06
N GLY A 318 -0.77 -7.30 13.01
CA GLY A 318 -0.60 -7.83 14.37
C GLY A 318 -0.06 -6.81 15.36
N VAL A 319 -0.36 -5.53 15.16
CA VAL A 319 -0.06 -4.48 16.15
C VAL A 319 -1.14 -4.52 17.24
N SER A 320 -0.71 -4.51 18.50
CA SER A 320 -1.63 -4.52 19.64
C SER A 320 -2.25 -3.14 19.86
N GLU A 321 -3.56 -3.09 20.10
CA GLU A 321 -4.28 -1.84 20.41
C GLU A 321 -3.71 -1.14 21.65
N SER A 322 -3.22 -1.90 22.64
CA SER A 322 -2.58 -1.36 23.85
C SER A 322 -1.30 -0.55 23.58
N ARG A 323 -0.65 -0.77 22.42
CA ARG A 323 0.57 -0.07 21.97
C ARG A 323 0.25 1.06 20.98
N MET A 324 -1.01 1.46 20.84
CA MET A 324 -1.42 2.49 19.88
C MET A 324 -1.79 3.82 20.54
N VAL A 325 -1.39 4.90 19.89
CA VAL A 325 -1.86 6.27 20.15
C VAL A 325 -2.35 6.86 18.83
N VAL A 326 -3.45 7.60 18.85
CA VAL A 326 -3.99 8.24 17.62
C VAL A 326 -3.66 9.73 17.61
N ALA A 327 -3.01 10.19 16.55
CA ALA A 327 -2.73 11.61 16.30
C ALA A 327 -3.63 12.13 15.18
N LEU A 328 -4.60 12.98 15.54
CA LEU A 328 -5.47 13.66 14.58
C LEU A 328 -4.74 14.91 14.05
N ASN A 329 -4.03 14.75 12.94
CA ASN A 329 -3.12 15.75 12.39
C ASN A 329 -3.81 16.67 11.36
N LYS A 330 -3.21 17.83 11.08
CA LYS A 330 -3.80 18.93 10.30
C LYS A 330 -4.98 19.59 11.01
N ALA A 331 -4.97 19.60 12.34
CA ALA A 331 -6.02 20.24 13.16
C ALA A 331 -6.12 21.76 12.99
N ASP A 332 -5.15 22.38 12.29
CA ASP A 332 -5.21 23.78 11.88
C ASP A 332 -6.27 24.08 10.81
N LEU A 333 -6.79 23.06 10.13
CA LEU A 333 -7.85 23.18 9.12
C LEU A 333 -9.26 23.23 9.73
N LEU A 334 -9.38 23.00 11.05
CA LEU A 334 -10.66 22.89 11.74
C LEU A 334 -10.83 24.00 12.77
N ASP A 335 -12.03 24.56 12.81
CA ASP A 335 -12.47 25.41 13.90
C ASP A 335 -12.91 24.58 15.13
N SER A 336 -13.25 25.26 16.22
CA SER A 336 -13.65 24.58 17.46
C SER A 336 -14.89 23.71 17.29
N ASN A 337 -15.85 24.14 16.46
CA ASN A 337 -17.07 23.37 16.20
C ASN A 337 -16.77 22.11 15.37
N GLY A 338 -15.97 22.24 14.31
CA GLY A 338 -15.54 21.10 13.49
C GLY A 338 -14.77 20.06 14.29
N LYS A 339 -13.92 20.49 15.24
CA LYS A 339 -13.24 19.58 16.18
C LYS A 339 -14.22 18.80 17.05
N LEU A 340 -15.22 19.48 17.64
CA LEU A 340 -16.24 18.82 18.47
C LEU A 340 -17.07 17.79 17.68
N GLN A 341 -17.52 18.16 16.48
CA GLN A 341 -18.30 17.27 15.61
C GLN A 341 -17.50 16.03 15.21
N LEU A 342 -16.23 16.22 14.82
CA LEU A 342 -15.33 15.12 14.51
C LEU A 342 -15.06 14.21 15.71
N THR A 343 -14.82 14.78 16.89
CA THR A 343 -14.63 13.98 18.11
C THR A 343 -15.87 13.13 18.40
N PHE A 344 -17.07 13.68 18.25
CA PHE A 344 -18.32 12.92 18.43
C PHE A 344 -18.42 11.76 17.41
N LEU A 345 -18.19 12.03 16.12
CA LEU A 345 -18.25 11.04 15.06
C LEU A 345 -17.21 9.91 15.24
N LEU A 346 -15.99 10.26 15.63
CA LEU A 346 -14.87 9.32 15.78
C LEU A 346 -14.89 8.59 17.13
N SER A 347 -15.69 9.05 18.11
CA SER A 347 -15.75 8.47 19.46
C SER A 347 -15.92 6.94 19.49
N PRO A 348 -16.73 6.29 18.64
CA PRO A 348 -16.88 4.83 18.69
C PRO A 348 -15.57 4.09 18.37
N LEU A 349 -14.67 4.70 17.61
CA LEU A 349 -13.37 4.14 17.27
C LEU A 349 -12.27 4.61 18.23
N LEU A 350 -12.34 5.85 18.73
CA LEU A 350 -11.29 6.46 19.54
C LEU A 350 -11.35 6.09 21.03
N ASN A 351 -12.50 5.68 21.56
CA ASN A 351 -12.66 5.41 23.00
C ASN A 351 -11.70 4.35 23.55
N HIS A 352 -11.14 3.49 22.69
CA HIS A 352 -10.18 2.45 23.07
C HIS A 352 -8.71 2.94 23.06
N PHE A 353 -8.45 4.17 22.61
CA PHE A 353 -7.11 4.69 22.39
C PHE A 353 -6.89 6.02 23.08
N LYS A 354 -5.64 6.28 23.52
CA LYS A 354 -5.24 7.66 23.81
C LYS A 354 -5.10 8.41 22.49
N TRP A 355 -5.64 9.63 22.42
CA TRP A 355 -5.62 10.41 21.20
C TRP A 355 -5.46 11.91 21.47
N THR A 356 -4.98 12.65 20.47
CA THR A 356 -4.88 14.12 20.54
C THR A 356 -4.92 14.77 19.16
N PHE A 357 -5.24 16.06 19.14
CA PHE A 357 -5.11 16.89 17.95
C PHE A 357 -3.67 17.37 17.79
N THR A 358 -3.19 17.41 16.56
CA THR A 358 -1.85 17.92 16.22
C THR A 358 -1.87 18.74 14.96
N SER A 359 -0.90 19.64 14.83
CA SER A 359 -0.63 20.33 13.57
C SER A 359 0.87 20.36 13.31
N ALA A 360 1.34 19.47 12.44
CA ALA A 360 2.73 19.50 11.98
C ALA A 360 3.07 20.85 11.30
N LYS A 361 2.12 21.49 10.63
CA LYS A 361 2.30 22.80 9.97
C LYS A 361 2.55 23.92 10.97
N LYS A 362 1.81 23.95 12.08
CA LYS A 362 2.00 24.92 13.18
C LYS A 362 3.03 24.50 14.21
N LYS A 363 3.70 23.35 14.01
CA LYS A 363 4.61 22.71 14.98
C LYS A 363 3.96 22.43 16.34
N ASP A 364 2.64 22.22 16.34
CA ASP A 364 1.86 21.91 17.54
C ASP A 364 1.85 20.38 17.76
N VAL A 365 2.84 19.91 18.53
CA VAL A 365 3.09 18.49 18.81
C VAL A 365 3.34 18.20 20.30
N SER A 366 3.25 19.21 21.17
CA SER A 366 3.57 19.09 22.60
C SER A 366 2.64 18.10 23.32
N SER A 367 1.33 18.18 23.06
CA SER A 367 0.35 17.25 23.60
C SER A 367 0.61 15.81 23.15
N LEU A 368 1.03 15.62 21.89
CA LEU A 368 1.38 14.30 21.38
C LEU A 368 2.62 13.73 22.07
N LEU A 369 3.66 14.54 22.25
CA LEU A 369 4.88 14.12 22.97
C LEU A 369 4.56 13.70 24.40
N SER A 370 3.75 14.48 25.12
CA SER A 370 3.33 14.14 26.49
C SER A 370 2.59 12.81 26.56
N ILE A 371 1.66 12.54 25.63
CA ILE A 371 0.92 11.27 25.58
C ILE A 371 1.84 10.10 25.24
N ILE A 372 2.81 10.30 24.33
CA ILE A 372 3.79 9.27 23.97
C ILE A 372 4.65 8.92 25.19
N GLU A 373 5.17 9.92 25.91
CA GLU A 373 6.00 9.71 27.11
C GLU A 373 5.22 8.99 28.21
N GLU A 374 4.00 9.42 28.49
CA GLU A 374 3.10 8.78 29.46
C GLU A 374 2.82 7.32 29.05
N LYS A 375 2.50 7.07 27.78
CA LYS A 375 2.18 5.73 27.30
C LYS A 375 3.39 4.80 27.32
N LEU A 376 4.57 5.30 26.99
CA LEU A 376 5.83 4.56 27.11
C LEU A 376 6.14 4.21 28.57
N HIS A 377 5.84 5.12 29.51
CA HIS A 377 5.99 4.85 30.94
C HIS A 377 5.02 3.75 31.41
N GLU A 378 3.73 3.83 31.05
CA GLU A 378 2.74 2.78 31.34
C GLU A 378 3.18 1.40 30.85
N LEU A 379 3.65 1.33 29.60
CA LEU A 379 4.10 0.08 29.00
C LEU A 379 5.31 -0.49 29.72
N ARG A 380 6.28 0.34 30.11
CA ARG A 380 7.45 -0.09 30.89
C ARG A 380 7.08 -0.66 32.26
N VAL A 381 6.16 0.01 32.98
CA VAL A 381 5.69 -0.45 34.29
C VAL A 381 4.98 -1.80 34.17
N ALA A 382 4.07 -1.93 33.20
CA ALA A 382 3.38 -3.20 32.95
C ALA A 382 4.35 -4.36 32.68
N HIS A 383 5.41 -4.12 31.90
CA HIS A 383 6.43 -5.15 31.60
C HIS A 383 7.29 -5.52 32.83
N SER A 384 7.58 -4.55 33.71
CA SER A 384 8.33 -4.80 34.94
C SER A 384 7.54 -5.65 35.95
N LEU A 385 6.21 -5.55 35.94
CA LEU A 385 5.31 -6.34 36.79
C LEU A 385 5.11 -7.78 36.30
N GLU A 386 5.20 -8.03 34.99
CA GLU A 386 5.02 -9.37 34.40
C GLU A 386 6.31 -10.22 34.38
N GLY A 387 7.45 -9.70 34.85
CA GLY A 387 8.72 -10.45 34.92
C GLY A 387 9.33 -10.82 33.56
N ALA A 388 8.84 -10.23 32.47
CA ALA A 388 9.32 -10.51 31.12
C ALA A 388 10.34 -9.44 30.66
N PRO A 389 11.54 -9.84 30.17
CA PRO A 389 12.47 -8.88 29.60
C PRO A 389 11.89 -8.27 28.31
N TYR A 390 12.27 -7.02 28.02
CA TYR A 390 12.03 -6.29 26.77
C TYR A 390 12.10 -7.26 25.57
N ILE A 391 10.96 -7.50 24.91
CA ILE A 391 10.69 -8.30 23.70
C ILE A 391 11.89 -9.14 23.19
N ARG A 392 11.82 -10.48 23.35
CA ARG A 392 12.80 -11.44 22.78
C ARG A 392 12.79 -11.51 21.25
#